data_AF-A0A2M7Z5L8-F1
#
_entry.id   AF-A0A2M7Z5L8-F1
#
_cell.length_a   1.000
_cell.length_b   1.000
_cell.length_c   1.000
_cell.angle_alpha   90.00
_cell.angle_beta   90.00
_cell.angle_gamma   90.00
#
_symmetry.space_group_name_H-M   'P 1'
#
loop_
_entity.id
_entity.type
_entity.pdbx_description
1 polymer ?
#
loop_
_entity_poly.entity_id
_entity_poly.type
_entity_poly.pdbx_seq_one_letter_code
_entity_poly.pdbx_strand_id
1 'polypeptide(L)'
;MTQNKKIIIGILLVCLTVISGFVLCSYFQQKKMEANPVITIAKEHLQKYVHNAFPNVDFFSMVKKVEVVEGECEANHYWERWDQPPIESPSKHQCWIVKFYYYGPAEGSHLVVYIDKNTNEVIGGTQTR
;
A
#
# COMPACT_ATOMS: atom_id res chain seq x y z
N MET A 1 3.12 51.75 -15.54
CA MET A 1 3.05 50.83 -14.35
C MET A 1 2.06 49.67 -14.51
N THR A 2 1.46 49.48 -15.70
CA THR A 2 0.34 48.53 -15.94
C THR A 2 0.75 47.26 -16.69
N GLN A 3 1.85 47.29 -17.45
CA GLN A 3 2.29 46.15 -18.28
C GLN A 3 2.93 45.03 -17.45
N ASN A 4 3.79 45.38 -16.49
CA ASN A 4 4.41 44.40 -15.58
C ASN A 4 3.37 43.69 -14.69
N LYS A 5 2.30 44.39 -14.29
CA LYS A 5 1.20 43.78 -13.51
C LYS A 5 0.45 42.71 -14.31
N LYS A 6 0.21 42.91 -15.60
CA LYS A 6 -0.46 41.93 -16.48
C LYS A 6 0.38 40.67 -16.69
N ILE A 7 1.70 40.82 -16.83
CA ILE A 7 2.64 39.69 -16.99
C ILE A 7 2.68 38.84 -15.71
N ILE A 8 2.76 39.48 -14.54
CA ILE A 8 2.78 38.79 -13.24
C ILE A 8 1.48 38.00 -13.01
N ILE A 9 0.32 38.58 -13.35
CA ILE A 9 -0.98 37.89 -13.24
C ILE A 9 -1.04 36.68 -14.19
N GLY A 10 -0.52 36.81 -15.42
CA GLY A 10 -0.45 35.70 -16.37
C GLY A 10 0.39 34.53 -15.88
N ILE A 11 1.57 34.81 -15.30
CA ILE A 11 2.46 33.78 -14.72
C ILE A 11 1.79 33.08 -13.53
N LEU A 12 1.13 33.85 -12.64
CA LEU A 12 0.41 33.30 -11.50
C LEU A 12 -0.72 32.34 -11.91
N LEU A 13 -1.49 32.68 -12.95
CA LEU A 13 -2.55 31.83 -13.50
C LEU A 13 -2.00 30.51 -14.09
N VAL A 14 -0.87 30.58 -14.80
CA VAL A 14 -0.22 29.37 -15.33
C VAL A 14 0.31 28.49 -14.19
N CYS A 15 0.96 29.07 -13.17
CA CYS A 15 1.41 28.29 -12.01
C CYS A 15 0.26 27.62 -11.27
N LEU A 16 -0.86 28.33 -11.06
CA LEU A 16 -2.05 27.78 -10.39
C LEU A 16 -2.66 26.60 -11.16
N THR A 17 -2.76 26.70 -12.48
CA THR A 17 -3.30 25.61 -13.32
C THR A 17 -2.40 24.39 -13.29
N VAL A 18 -1.07 24.56 -13.38
CA VAL A 18 -0.09 23.46 -13.30
C VAL A 18 -0.12 22.78 -11.92
N ILE A 19 -0.15 23.54 -10.83
CA ILE A 19 -0.23 22.98 -9.47
C ILE A 19 -1.54 22.23 -9.28
N SER A 20 -2.68 22.79 -9.74
CA SER A 20 -3.98 22.11 -9.63
C SER A 20 -4.00 20.79 -10.42
N GLY A 21 -3.40 20.77 -11.62
CA GLY A 21 -3.31 19.57 -12.44
C GLY A 21 -2.46 18.48 -11.80
N PHE A 22 -1.34 18.86 -11.16
CA PHE A 22 -0.49 17.92 -10.43
C PHE A 22 -1.20 17.30 -9.22
N VAL A 23 -1.93 18.11 -8.44
CA VAL A 23 -2.71 17.67 -7.27
C VAL A 23 -3.87 16.75 -7.70
N LEU A 24 -4.58 17.10 -8.76
CA LEU A 24 -5.64 16.25 -9.32
C LEU A 24 -5.09 14.91 -9.83
N CYS A 25 -3.95 14.92 -10.53
CA CYS A 25 -3.34 13.71 -11.07
C CYS A 25 -2.90 12.76 -9.94
N SER A 26 -2.26 13.29 -8.90
CA SER A 26 -1.84 12.51 -7.73
C SER A 26 -3.06 11.97 -6.95
N TYR A 27 -4.12 12.76 -6.80
CA TYR A 27 -5.38 12.30 -6.21
C TYR A 27 -6.03 11.15 -7.02
N PHE A 28 -6.09 11.27 -8.35
CA PHE A 28 -6.65 10.21 -9.20
C PHE A 28 -5.79 8.93 -9.20
N GLN A 29 -4.46 9.06 -9.15
CA GLN A 29 -3.59 7.90 -9.02
C GLN A 29 -3.79 7.18 -7.67
N GLN A 30 -3.96 7.94 -6.59
CA GLN A 30 -4.26 7.39 -5.27
C GLN A 30 -5.59 6.62 -5.27
N LYS A 31 -6.66 7.19 -5.85
CA LYS A 31 -7.96 6.50 -6.01
C LYS A 31 -7.88 5.25 -6.87
N LYS A 32 -7.06 5.25 -7.93
CA LYS A 32 -6.89 4.09 -8.81
C LYS A 32 -6.17 2.94 -8.10
N MET A 33 -5.24 3.25 -7.19
CA MET A 33 -4.61 2.23 -6.33
C MET A 33 -5.62 1.64 -5.33
N GLU A 34 -6.50 2.43 -4.72
CA GLU A 34 -7.54 1.90 -3.83
C GLU A 34 -8.51 0.91 -4.50
N ALA A 35 -8.72 1.02 -5.82
CA ALA A 35 -9.56 0.11 -6.60
C ALA A 35 -8.83 -1.15 -7.12
N ASN A 36 -7.57 -1.38 -6.72
CA ASN A 36 -6.83 -2.57 -7.15
C ASN A 36 -7.38 -3.82 -6.43
N PRO A 37 -7.89 -4.83 -7.16
CA PRO A 37 -8.45 -6.05 -6.54
C PRO A 37 -7.45 -6.77 -5.62
N VAL A 38 -6.15 -6.67 -5.92
CA VAL A 38 -5.07 -7.24 -5.11
C VAL A 38 -5.00 -6.57 -3.73
N ILE A 39 -5.23 -5.25 -3.66
CA ILE A 39 -5.27 -4.53 -2.38
C ILE A 39 -6.49 -4.98 -1.56
N THR A 40 -7.64 -5.19 -2.21
CA THR A 40 -8.83 -5.71 -1.54
C THR A 40 -8.58 -7.09 -0.93
N ILE A 41 -8.02 -8.02 -1.71
CA ILE A 41 -7.66 -9.37 -1.23
C ILE A 41 -6.72 -9.27 -0.03
N ALA A 42 -5.67 -8.44 -0.12
CA ALA A 42 -4.72 -8.27 0.97
C ALA A 42 -5.34 -7.64 2.23
N LYS A 43 -6.23 -6.65 2.06
CA LYS A 43 -6.97 -6.04 3.17
C LYS A 43 -7.88 -7.04 3.86
N GLU A 44 -8.69 -7.76 3.11
CA GLU A 44 -9.61 -8.78 3.66
C GLU A 44 -8.86 -9.89 4.40
N HIS A 45 -7.71 -10.32 3.85
CA HIS A 45 -6.86 -11.30 4.52
C HIS A 45 -6.31 -10.76 5.84
N LEU A 46 -5.66 -9.58 5.82
CA LEU A 46 -5.11 -8.98 7.04
C LEU A 46 -6.18 -8.65 8.09
N GLN A 47 -7.38 -8.26 7.67
CA GLN A 47 -8.47 -7.95 8.59
C GLN A 47 -8.78 -9.14 9.50
N LYS A 48 -8.71 -10.38 9.00
CA LYS A 48 -8.90 -11.59 9.81
C LYS A 48 -7.87 -11.68 10.93
N TYR A 49 -6.60 -11.43 10.65
CA TYR A 49 -5.52 -11.58 11.63
C TYR A 49 -5.42 -10.40 12.59
N VAL A 50 -5.51 -9.18 12.06
CA VAL A 50 -5.43 -7.97 12.89
C VAL A 50 -6.64 -7.83 13.79
N HIS A 51 -7.84 -8.18 13.32
CA HIS A 51 -9.03 -8.18 14.17
C HIS A 51 -8.93 -9.26 15.26
N ASN A 52 -8.39 -10.44 14.96
CA ASN A 52 -8.19 -11.49 15.97
C ASN A 52 -7.16 -11.07 17.04
N ALA A 53 -6.07 -10.40 16.65
CA ALA A 53 -5.04 -9.93 17.58
C ALA A 53 -5.45 -8.67 18.35
N PHE A 54 -6.19 -7.76 17.70
CA PHE A 54 -6.58 -6.45 18.20
C PHE A 54 -8.04 -6.12 17.82
N PRO A 55 -9.04 -6.73 18.48
CA PRO A 55 -10.44 -6.66 18.04
C PRO A 55 -11.04 -5.25 18.04
N ASN A 56 -10.49 -4.34 18.83
CA ASN A 56 -10.97 -2.96 18.95
C ASN A 56 -10.15 -1.95 18.12
N VAL A 57 -9.24 -2.42 17.27
CA VAL A 57 -8.35 -1.56 16.47
C VAL A 57 -8.75 -1.64 15.00
N ASP A 58 -9.23 -0.53 14.45
CA ASP A 58 -9.32 -0.36 13.00
C ASP A 58 -7.93 -0.05 12.45
N PHE A 59 -7.17 -1.11 12.15
CA PHE A 59 -5.82 -0.99 11.62
C PHE A 59 -5.76 -0.20 10.32
N PHE A 60 -6.75 -0.35 9.44
CA PHE A 60 -6.73 0.31 8.13
C PHE A 60 -6.96 1.82 8.23
N SER A 61 -7.58 2.30 9.32
CA SER A 61 -7.64 3.74 9.61
C SER A 61 -6.26 4.36 9.90
N MET A 62 -5.28 3.55 10.31
CA MET A 62 -3.91 4.00 10.64
C MET A 62 -2.92 3.81 9.47
N VAL A 63 -3.36 3.23 8.35
CA VAL A 63 -2.52 3.03 7.16
C VAL A 63 -2.33 4.37 6.44
N LYS A 64 -1.07 4.78 6.29
CA LYS A 64 -0.68 6.03 5.61
C LYS A 64 -0.54 5.87 4.10
N LYS A 65 -0.03 4.71 3.69
CA LYS A 65 0.36 4.43 2.32
C LYS A 65 0.21 2.94 2.06
N VAL A 66 -0.35 2.61 0.90
CA VAL A 66 -0.33 1.25 0.36
C VAL A 66 0.57 1.26 -0.87
N GLU A 67 1.49 0.30 -0.94
CA GLU A 67 2.36 0.10 -2.10
C GLU A 67 2.12 -1.30 -2.65
N VAL A 68 2.00 -1.43 -3.97
CA VAL A 68 1.86 -2.71 -4.66
C VAL A 68 3.02 -2.83 -5.65
N VAL A 69 3.81 -3.89 -5.50
CA VAL A 69 4.96 -4.18 -6.35
C VAL A 69 4.84 -5.59 -6.88
N GLU A 70 5.30 -5.83 -8.10
CA GLU A 70 5.44 -7.18 -8.65
C GLU A 70 6.82 -7.75 -8.31
N GLY A 71 6.90 -9.02 -7.97
CA GLY A 71 8.17 -9.69 -7.72
C GLY A 71 8.07 -11.19 -7.52
N GLU A 72 9.14 -11.76 -6.97
CA GLU A 72 9.18 -13.16 -6.52
C GLU A 72 9.03 -13.21 -5.00
N CYS A 73 8.11 -14.04 -4.51
CA CYS A 73 7.84 -14.21 -3.08
C CYS A 73 7.95 -15.67 -2.67
N GLU A 74 8.33 -15.90 -1.42
CA GLU A 74 8.24 -17.20 -0.77
C GLU A 74 6.81 -17.44 -0.26
N ALA A 75 6.23 -18.60 -0.60
CA ALA A 75 4.97 -19.08 -0.03
C ALA A 75 5.17 -19.54 1.42
N ASN A 76 5.41 -18.57 2.30
CA ASN A 76 5.80 -18.81 3.69
C ASN A 76 4.59 -18.99 4.64
N HIS A 77 3.36 -18.72 4.17
CA HIS A 77 2.13 -18.79 4.97
C HIS A 77 2.23 -18.02 6.30
N TYR A 78 2.99 -16.91 6.33
CA TYR A 78 3.34 -16.18 7.55
C TYR A 78 2.14 -15.87 8.46
N TRP A 79 1.05 -15.37 7.88
CA TRP A 79 -0.15 -14.98 8.62
C TRP A 79 -0.88 -16.18 9.23
N GLU A 80 -0.91 -17.32 8.53
CA GLU A 80 -1.58 -18.55 8.96
C GLU A 80 -0.79 -19.32 10.02
N ARG A 81 0.54 -19.15 10.02
CA ARG A 81 1.48 -19.93 10.83
C ARG A 81 2.07 -19.12 11.97
N TRP A 82 1.28 -18.19 12.53
CA TRP A 82 1.69 -17.41 13.70
C TRP A 82 2.15 -18.33 14.83
N ASP A 83 3.29 -18.01 15.46
CA ASP A 83 4.00 -18.81 16.48
C ASP A 83 4.54 -20.19 16.04
N GLN A 84 4.53 -20.52 14.75
CA GLN A 84 5.19 -21.73 14.24
C GLN A 84 6.61 -21.44 13.72
N PRO A 85 7.50 -22.45 13.71
CA PRO A 85 8.81 -22.29 13.08
C PRO A 85 8.67 -22.00 11.57
N PRO A 86 9.56 -21.16 11.01
CA PRO A 86 9.59 -20.87 9.57
C PRO A 86 9.67 -22.15 8.73
N ILE A 87 9.10 -22.11 7.52
CA ILE A 87 9.33 -23.18 6.54
C ILE A 87 10.81 -23.13 6.16
N GLU A 88 11.51 -24.27 6.21
CA GLU A 88 12.96 -24.33 6.01
C GLU A 88 13.37 -24.05 4.55
N SER A 89 12.44 -24.14 3.58
CA SER A 89 12.63 -23.77 2.17
C SER A 89 11.28 -23.63 1.45
N PRO A 90 10.54 -22.53 1.66
CA PRO A 90 9.24 -22.32 1.01
C PRO A 90 9.40 -22.16 -0.51
N SER A 91 8.45 -22.71 -1.27
CA SER A 91 8.42 -22.55 -2.73
C SER A 91 8.29 -21.08 -3.11
N LYS A 92 8.97 -20.68 -4.19
CA LYS A 92 8.90 -19.32 -4.71
C LYS A 92 7.89 -19.19 -5.83
N HIS A 93 7.18 -18.07 -5.86
CA HIS A 93 6.11 -17.77 -6.81
C HIS A 93 6.22 -16.34 -7.33
N GLN A 94 5.75 -16.11 -8.54
CA GLN A 94 5.52 -14.74 -9.02
C GLN A 94 4.30 -14.17 -8.31
N CYS A 95 4.48 -13.03 -7.66
CA CYS A 95 3.52 -12.50 -6.70
C CYS A 95 3.31 -10.99 -6.86
N TRP A 96 2.18 -10.53 -6.35
CA TRP A 96 2.01 -9.16 -5.90
C TRP A 96 2.45 -9.04 -4.43
N ILE A 97 3.32 -8.07 -4.17
CA ILE A 97 3.79 -7.68 -2.84
C ILE A 97 3.01 -6.43 -2.44
N VAL A 98 2.07 -6.58 -1.52
CA VAL A 98 1.26 -5.47 -1.00
C VAL A 98 1.78 -5.04 0.36
N LYS A 99 2.25 -3.80 0.47
CA LYS A 99 2.78 -3.22 1.71
C LYS A 99 1.81 -2.19 2.27
N PHE A 100 1.43 -2.34 3.53
CA PHE A 100 0.59 -1.41 4.29
C PHE A 100 1.44 -0.68 5.32
N TYR A 101 1.82 0.55 5.03
CA TYR A 101 2.64 1.38 5.92
C TYR A 101 1.77 2.08 6.97
N TYR A 102 2.15 2.02 8.25
CA TYR A 102 1.37 2.58 9.36
C TYR A 102 2.24 3.38 10.34
N TYR A 103 1.61 4.11 11.28
CA TYR A 103 2.30 4.76 12.40
C TYR A 103 2.72 3.70 13.43
N GLY A 104 3.83 3.03 13.17
CA GLY A 104 4.36 1.98 14.04
C GLY A 104 5.57 2.42 14.87
N PRO A 105 6.22 1.47 15.57
CA PRO A 105 7.34 1.75 16.48
C PRO A 105 8.58 2.28 15.78
N ALA A 106 8.72 2.06 14.47
CA ALA A 106 9.83 2.53 13.66
C ALA A 106 9.35 3.27 12.40
N GLU A 107 10.20 4.17 11.89
CA GLU A 107 10.00 4.76 10.58
C GLU A 107 9.96 3.65 9.52
N GLY A 108 8.96 3.71 8.63
CA GLY A 108 8.75 2.68 7.61
C GLY A 108 8.08 1.40 8.11
N SER A 109 7.52 1.38 9.34
CA SER A 109 6.72 0.25 9.82
C SER A 109 5.62 -0.13 8.83
N HIS A 110 5.61 -1.39 8.41
CA HIS A 110 4.63 -1.91 7.47
C HIS A 110 4.34 -3.40 7.65
N LEU A 111 3.11 -3.80 7.27
CA LEU A 111 2.72 -5.19 7.08
C LEU A 111 2.77 -5.52 5.59
N VAL A 112 3.19 -6.73 5.25
CA VAL A 112 3.32 -7.18 3.86
C VAL A 112 2.49 -8.42 3.62
N VAL A 113 1.72 -8.43 2.53
CA VAL A 113 0.98 -9.60 2.04
C VAL A 113 1.52 -9.99 0.67
N TYR A 114 1.77 -11.29 0.48
CA TYR A 114 2.16 -11.88 -0.79
C TYR A 114 0.95 -12.58 -1.40
N ILE A 115 0.57 -12.16 -2.61
CA ILE A 115 -0.55 -12.75 -3.37
C ILE A 115 0.01 -13.37 -4.64
N ASP A 116 -0.24 -14.65 -4.87
CA ASP A 116 0.17 -15.34 -6.10
C ASP A 116 -0.50 -14.69 -7.32
N LYS A 117 0.27 -14.41 -8.37
CA LYS A 117 -0.24 -13.71 -9.57
C LYS A 117 -1.18 -14.56 -10.42
N ASN A 118 -1.06 -15.89 -10.36
CA ASN A 118 -1.81 -16.82 -11.19
C ASN A 118 -3.14 -17.19 -10.52
N THR A 119 -3.13 -17.39 -9.20
CA THR A 119 -4.31 -17.85 -8.45
C THR A 119 -5.03 -16.73 -7.70
N ASN A 120 -4.38 -15.58 -7.49
CA ASN A 120 -4.82 -14.52 -6.57
C ASN A 120 -4.99 -14.98 -5.11
N GLU A 121 -4.38 -16.10 -4.73
CA GLU A 121 -4.39 -16.58 -3.35
C GLU A 121 -3.29 -15.89 -2.54
N VAL A 122 -3.55 -15.66 -1.25
CA VAL A 122 -2.53 -15.18 -0.33
C VAL A 122 -1.62 -16.36 0.02
N ILE A 123 -0.34 -16.25 -0.33
CA ILE A 123 0.66 -17.30 -0.13
C ILE A 123 1.62 -17.00 1.03
N GLY A 124 1.55 -15.79 1.58
CA GLY A 124 2.44 -15.41 2.66
C GLY A 124 2.46 -13.92 2.98
N GLY A 125 3.53 -13.53 3.66
CA GLY A 125 3.76 -12.15 4.02
C GLY A 125 4.92 -11.98 4.99
N THR A 126 5.00 -10.79 5.57
CA THR A 126 5.91 -10.48 6.68
C THR A 126 5.41 -9.23 7.40
N GLN A 127 6.01 -8.92 8.55
CA GLN A 127 5.85 -7.64 9.21
C GLN A 127 7.21 -7.04 9.54
N THR A 128 7.29 -5.72 9.53
CA THR A 128 8.47 -5.04 10.08
C THR A 128 8.49 -5.27 11.59
N ARG A 129 9.62 -5.72 12.13
CA ARG A 129 9.84 -5.83 13.59
C ARG A 129 10.32 -4.51 14.15
#